data_AF-A0A0F9EKR4-F1
#
_entry.id   AF-A0A0F9EKR4-F1
#
_cell.length_a   1.000
_cell.length_b   1.000
_cell.length_c   1.000
_cell.angle_alpha   90.00
_cell.angle_beta   90.00
_cell.angle_gamma   90.00
#
_symmetry.space_group_name_H-M   'P 1'
#
loop_
_entity.id
_entity.type
_entity.pdbx_description
1 polymer ?
#
loop_
_entity_poly.entity_id
_entity_poly.type
_entity_poly.pdbx_seq_one_letter_code
_entity_poly.pdbx_strand_id
1 'polypeptide(L)' 'MISDTEMLDWLEAQLQKNAYTGKCIFRWSTIGRGFRLHETGLDGAVGSVRKAIEDAMLEECLNN' A
#
# COMPACT_ATOMS: atom_id res chain seq x y z
N MET A 1 -5.53 21.04 11.18
CA MET A 1 -5.98 19.68 10.80
C MET A 1 -4.95 19.16 9.83
N ILE A 2 -4.53 17.90 9.95
CA ILE A 2 -3.55 17.30 9.03
C ILE A 2 -4.28 16.96 7.73
N SER A 3 -3.71 17.30 6.57
CA SER A 3 -4.28 17.01 5.26
C SER A 3 -4.06 15.56 4.82
N ASP A 4 -4.88 15.08 3.88
CA ASP A 4 -4.71 13.75 3.28
C ASP A 4 -3.33 13.57 2.64
N THR A 5 -2.81 14.65 2.04
CA THR A 5 -1.45 14.68 1.48
C THR A 5 -0.41 14.44 2.56
N GLU A 6 -0.46 15.19 3.67
CA GLU A 6 0.49 15.03 4.77
C GLU A 6 0.41 13.64 5.44
N MET A 7 -0.79 13.06 5.55
CA MET A 7 -0.95 11.69 6.07
C MET A 7 -0.32 10.65 5.15
N LEU A 8 -0.51 10.77 3.83
CA LEU A 8 0.09 9.85 2.86
C LEU A 8 1.60 10.04 2.74
N ASP A 9 2.09 11.27 2.82
CA ASP A 9 3.53 11.56 2.79
C ASP A 9 4.22 11.01 4.05
N TRP A 10 3.57 11.10 5.21
CA TRP A 10 4.07 10.46 6.43
C TRP A 10 4.16 8.93 6.29
N LEU A 11 3.15 8.31 5.65
CA LEU A 11 3.13 6.87 5.43
C LEU A 11 4.19 6.43 4.42
N GLU A 12 4.37 7.18 3.33
CA GLU A 12 5.46 7.01 2.36
C GLU A 12 6.82 7.08 3.07
N ALA A 13 7.02 8.09 3.94
CA ALA A 13 8.23 8.19 4.73
C ALA A 13 8.46 7.00 5.68
N GLN A 14 7.39 6.34 6.17
CA GLN A 14 7.55 5.09 6.94
C GLN A 14 8.04 3.94 6.06
N LEU A 15 7.52 3.81 4.84
CA LEU A 15 7.98 2.79 3.89
C LEU A 15 9.44 3.00 3.49
N GLN A 16 9.84 4.25 3.27
CA GLN A 16 11.21 4.62 2.88
C GLN A 16 12.25 4.41 3.99
N LYS A 17 11.83 4.20 5.25
CA LYS A 17 12.74 3.69 6.30
C LYS A 17 13.27 2.29 5.98
N ASN A 18 12.61 1.57 5.06
CA ASN A 18 13.02 0.28 4.53
C ASN A 18 13.38 -0.72 5.65
N ALA A 19 12.50 -0.83 6.64
CA ALA A 19 12.71 -1.68 7.79
C ALA A 19 12.66 -3.18 7.43
N TYR A 20 11.94 -3.55 6.37
CA TYR A 20 11.90 -4.91 5.86
C TYR A 20 12.27 -5.02 4.37
N THR A 21 11.55 -4.33 3.48
CA THR A 21 11.78 -4.41 2.03
C THR A 21 11.68 -3.06 1.30
N GLY A 22 11.09 -2.05 1.93
CA GLY A 22 10.87 -0.75 1.29
C GLY A 22 9.86 -0.82 0.15
N LYS A 23 9.08 -1.91 0.09
CA LYS A 23 8.00 -2.15 -0.86
C LYS A 23 6.74 -2.55 -0.12
N CYS A 24 5.59 -2.11 -0.59
CA CYS A 24 4.31 -2.50 -0.03
C CYS A 24 3.31 -2.90 -1.12
N ILE A 25 2.31 -3.66 -0.72
CA ILE A 25 1.18 -4.03 -1.56
C ILE A 25 -0.12 -3.77 -0.79
N PHE A 26 -1.13 -3.25 -1.47
CA PHE A 26 -2.49 -3.22 -0.93
C PHE A 26 -3.20 -4.52 -1.32
N ARG A 27 -3.85 -5.19 -0.36
CA ARG A 27 -4.61 -6.42 -0.65
C ARG A 27 -5.66 -6.73 0.40
N TRP A 28 -6.72 -7.40 -0.04
CA TRP A 28 -7.67 -8.07 0.85
C TRP A 28 -7.09 -9.38 1.38
N SER A 29 -7.35 -9.69 2.65
CA SER A 29 -7.02 -10.98 3.23
C SER A 29 -8.02 -12.04 2.79
N THR A 30 -7.50 -13.18 2.31
CA THR A 30 -8.32 -14.36 1.97
C THR A 30 -8.77 -15.17 3.19
N ILE A 31 -8.22 -14.86 4.37
CA ILE A 31 -8.49 -15.57 5.64
C ILE A 31 -9.16 -14.68 6.69
N GLY A 32 -9.90 -13.65 6.26
CA GLY A 32 -10.76 -12.86 7.16
C GLY A 32 -10.06 -11.77 7.99
N ARG A 33 -8.93 -11.22 7.52
CA ARG A 33 -8.21 -10.11 8.20
C ARG A 33 -8.53 -8.71 7.65
N GLY A 34 -9.49 -8.58 6.73
CA GLY A 34 -9.80 -7.32 6.06
C GLY A 34 -8.73 -6.87 5.06
N PHE A 35 -8.75 -5.59 4.70
CA PHE A 35 -7.76 -4.97 3.81
C PHE A 35 -6.50 -4.58 4.58
N ARG A 36 -5.38 -4.51 3.87
CA ARG A 36 -4.11 -4.05 4.44
C ARG A 36 -3.22 -3.44 3.38
N LEU A 37 -2.46 -2.43 3.78
CA LEU A 37 -1.23 -2.02 3.11
C LEU A 37 -0.07 -2.71 3.84
N HIS A 38 0.58 -3.67 3.18
CA HIS A 38 1.51 -4.59 3.81
C HIS A 38 2.91 -4.45 3.20
N GLU A 39 3.90 -4.08 4.01
CA GLU A 39 5.30 -4.13 3.59
C GLU A 39 5.71 -5.58 3.33
N THR A 40 6.18 -5.89 2.12
CA THR A 40 6.39 -7.28 1.69
C THR A 40 7.25 -7.39 0.44
N GLY A 41 7.94 -8.52 0.29
CA GLY A 41 8.69 -8.88 -0.92
C GLY A 41 7.91 -9.70 -1.94
N LEU A 42 6.58 -9.80 -1.80
CA LEU A 42 5.74 -10.54 -2.74
C LEU A 42 5.66 -9.84 -4.09
N ASP A 43 5.34 -10.61 -5.13
CA ASP A 43 5.09 -10.09 -6.47
C ASP A 43 3.94 -9.07 -6.44
N GLY A 44 4.10 -7.98 -7.19
CA GLY A 44 3.18 -6.84 -7.19
C GLY A 44 3.43 -5.80 -6.09
N ALA A 45 4.37 -6.04 -5.15
CA ALA A 45 4.76 -5.00 -4.19
C ALA A 45 5.58 -3.89 -4.86
N VAL A 46 5.26 -2.64 -4.53
CA VAL A 46 5.84 -1.42 -5.13
C VAL A 46 6.49 -0.54 -4.07
N GLY A 47 7.48 0.25 -4.48
CA GLY A 47 8.25 1.14 -3.59
C GLY A 47 7.56 2.46 -3.27
N SER A 48 6.26 2.58 -3.50
CA SER A 48 5.46 3.76 -3.15
C SER A 48 4.10 3.37 -2.62
N VAL A 49 3.72 3.99 -1.51
CA VAL A 49 2.40 3.87 -0.88
C VAL A 49 1.30 4.31 -1.83
N ARG A 50 1.48 5.46 -2.49
CA ARG A 50 0.50 6.02 -3.42
C ARG A 50 0.30 5.07 -4.60
N LYS A 51 1.38 4.50 -5.13
CA LYS A 51 1.31 3.54 -6.23
C LYS A 51 0.58 2.26 -5.81
N ALA A 52 0.86 1.72 -4.62
CA ALA A 52 0.18 0.53 -4.13
C ALA A 52 -1.34 0.73 -3.98
N ILE A 53 -1.76 1.94 -3.57
CA ILE A 53 -3.18 2.30 -3.49
C ILE A 53 -3.79 2.45 -4.89
N GLU A 54 -3.12 3.17 -5.79
CA GLU A 54 -3.56 3.34 -7.18
C GLU A 54 -3.74 1.98 -7.88
N ASP A 55 -2.77 1.08 -7.76
CA ASP A 55 -2.81 -0.25 -8.37
C ASP A 55 -4.01 -1.06 -7.85
N ALA A 56 -4.31 -1.00 -6.54
CA ALA A 56 -5.48 -1.67 -5.98
C ALA A 56 -6.80 -1.05 -6.42
N MET A 57 -6.88 0.28 -6.53
CA MET A 57 -8.07 0.95 -7.07
C MET A 57 -8.33 0.54 -8.51
N LEU A 58 -7.27 0.46 -9.34
CA LEU A 58 -7.37 0.01 -10.72
C LEU A 58 -7.80 -1.46 -10.80
N GLU A 59 -7.22 -2.34 -9.99
CA GLU A 59 -7.59 -3.75 -9.92
C GLU A 59 -9.06 -3.93 -9.50
N GLU A 60 -9.54 -3.18 -8.51
CA GLU A 60 -10.94 -3.20 -8.10
C GLU A 60 -11.87 -2.70 -9.21
N CYS A 61 -11.51 -1.64 -9.93
CA CYS A 61 -12.29 -1.16 -11.08
C CYS A 61 -12.34 -2.14 -12.25
N LEU A 62 -11.29 -2.94 -12.47
CA LEU A 62 -11.21 -3.92 -13.57
C LEU A 62 -11.92 -5.25 -13.24
N ASN A 63 -12.07 -5.56 -11.95
CA ASN A 63 -12.71 -6.80 -11.48
C ASN A 63 -14.22 -6.66 -11.20
N ASN A 64 -14.78 -5.46 -11.40
CA ASN A 64 -16.23 -5.15 -11.35
C ASN A 64 -16.82 -5.04 -12.76
#